data_AF-A0A937K2G5-F1
#
_entry.id   AF-A0A937K2G5-F1
#
_cell.length_a   1.000
_cell.length_b   1.000
_cell.length_c   1.000
_cell.angle_alpha   90.00
_cell.angle_beta   90.00
_cell.angle_gamma   90.00
#
_symmetry.space_group_name_H-M   'P 1'
#
loop_
_entity.id
_entity.type
_entity.pdbx_description
1 polymer ?
#
loop_
_entity_poly.entity_id
_entity_poly.type
_entity_poly.pdbx_seq_one_letter_code
_entity_poly.pdbx_strand_id
1 'polypeptide(L)'
;MRKRINLKNLVIVFLIGFFCFSFFRQETAMKRLNKQKADKQAQLQELKNDNDRLKQEVQKIQSNNDEFIEEMVRVRLGLIKPGEKVVNNASTK
;
A
#
# COMPACT_ATOMS: atom_id res chain seq x y z
N MET A 1 11.34 55.90 27.30
CA MET A 1 9.90 55.54 27.41
C MET A 1 9.78 54.06 27.77
N ARG A 2 9.47 53.70 29.02
CA ARG A 2 9.28 52.30 29.44
C ARG A 2 7.87 51.86 29.03
N LYS A 3 7.73 51.07 27.96
CA LYS A 3 6.45 50.48 27.57
C LYS A 3 6.02 49.51 28.68
N ARG A 4 4.94 49.83 29.40
CA ARG A 4 4.29 48.89 30.32
C ARG A 4 3.62 47.82 29.48
N ILE A 5 4.28 46.68 29.35
CA ILE A 5 3.72 45.53 28.64
C ILE A 5 2.61 44.97 29.53
N ASN A 6 1.37 45.01 29.04
CA ASN A 6 0.25 44.41 29.74
C ASN A 6 0.37 42.89 29.69
N LEU A 7 0.41 42.23 30.86
CA LEU A 7 0.62 40.78 30.99
C LEU A 7 -0.36 39.95 30.12
N LYS A 8 -1.60 40.42 29.99
CA LYS A 8 -2.62 39.83 29.10
C LYS A 8 -2.19 39.79 27.63
N ASN A 9 -1.58 40.86 27.13
CA ASN A 9 -1.09 40.91 25.75
C ASN A 9 0.14 40.01 25.55
N LEU A 10 0.99 39.87 26.58
CA LEU A 10 2.14 38.96 26.54
C LEU A 10 1.69 37.51 26.42
N VAL A 11 0.68 37.10 27.18
CA VAL A 11 0.12 35.74 27.13
C VAL A 11 -0.49 35.45 25.76
N ILE A 12 -1.22 36.42 25.17
CA ILE A 12 -1.81 36.27 23.83
C ILE A 12 -0.72 36.11 22.76
N VAL A 13 0.33 36.93 22.80
CA VAL A 13 1.46 36.83 21.85
C VAL A 13 2.19 35.49 22.00
N PHE A 14 2.37 35.01 23.23
CA PHE A 14 2.99 33.72 23.48
C PHE A 14 2.16 32.55 22.95
N LEU A 15 0.82 32.61 23.12
CA LEU A 15 -0.10 31.61 22.60
C LEU A 15 -0.02 31.54 21.07
N ILE A 16 -0.08 32.70 20.40
CA ILE A 16 0.02 32.78 18.93
C ILE A 16 1.38 32.28 18.46
N GLY A 17 2.47 32.66 19.12
CA GLY A 17 3.82 32.17 18.80
C GLY A 17 3.95 30.65 18.92
N PHE A 18 3.36 30.05 19.96
CA PHE A 18 3.34 28.60 20.15
C PHE A 18 2.58 27.88 19.02
N PHE A 19 1.41 28.40 18.64
CA PHE A 19 0.65 27.86 17.50
C PHE A 19 1.46 27.98 16.21
N CYS A 20 2.01 29.16 15.88
CA CYS A 20 2.82 29.35 14.67
C CYS A 20 4.03 28.40 14.61
N PHE A 21 4.73 28.19 15.75
CA PHE A 21 5.85 27.26 15.84
C PHE A 21 5.42 25.80 15.61
N SER A 22 4.27 25.40 16.17
CA SER A 22 3.71 24.06 15.96
C SER A 22 3.32 23.82 14.50
N PHE A 23 2.71 24.81 13.84
CA PHE A 23 2.35 24.74 12.42
C PHE A 23 3.58 24.59 11.51
N PHE A 24 4.66 25.33 11.78
CA PHE A 24 5.89 25.25 11.00
C PHE A 24 6.55 23.86 11.07
N ARG A 25 6.52 23.22 12.26
CA ARG A 25 7.03 21.85 12.41
C ARG A 25 6.16 20.82 11.68
N GLN A 26 4.85 21.03 11.68
CA GLN A 26 3.90 20.11 11.05
C GLN A 26 4.03 20.07 9.52
N GLU A 27 4.37 21.20 8.89
CA GLU A 27 4.47 21.31 7.43
C GLU A 27 5.61 20.45 6.84
N THR A 28 6.76 20.35 7.53
CA THR A 28 7.90 19.54 7.09
C THR A 28 7.64 18.04 7.18
N ALA A 29 6.96 17.60 8.25
CA ALA A 29 6.55 16.22 8.43
C ALA A 29 5.51 15.81 7.38
N MET A 30 4.55 16.69 7.08
CA MET A 30 3.51 16.44 6.07
C MET A 30 4.11 16.29 4.66
N LYS A 31 5.08 17.12 4.27
CA LYS A 31 5.77 16.99 2.99
C LYS A 31 6.54 15.67 2.87
N ARG A 32 7.23 15.24 3.93
CA ARG A 32 7.95 13.96 3.95
C ARG A 32 6.99 12.75 3.90
N LEU A 33 5.83 12.85 4.55
CA LEU A 33 4.82 11.79 4.54
C LEU A 33 4.16 11.65 3.17
N ASN A 34 3.82 12.78 2.52
CA ASN A 34 3.25 12.78 1.18
C ASN A 34 4.23 12.23 0.14
N LYS A 35 5.52 12.57 0.24
CA LYS A 35 6.55 12.01 -0.66
C LYS A 35 6.68 10.49 -0.50
N GLN A 36 6.76 10.00 0.74
CA GLN A 36 6.81 8.55 0.99
C GLN A 36 5.54 7.83 0.53
N LYS A 37 4.37 8.47 0.65
CA LYS A 37 3.10 7.91 0.16
C LYS A 37 3.09 7.81 -1.36
N ALA A 38 3.57 8.85 -2.05
CA ALA A 38 3.70 8.86 -3.51
C ALA A 38 4.70 7.80 -4.00
N ASP A 39 5.88 7.72 -3.38
CA ASP A 39 6.91 6.72 -3.75
C ASP A 39 6.41 5.29 -3.53
N LYS A 40 5.75 5.01 -2.40
CA LYS A 40 5.16 3.68 -2.15
C LYS A 40 4.01 3.36 -3.09
N GLN A 41 3.20 4.35 -3.47
CA GLN A 41 2.10 4.16 -4.41
C GLN A 41 2.64 3.90 -5.83
N ALA A 42 3.71 4.58 -6.23
CA ALA A 42 4.41 4.31 -7.49
C ALA A 42 4.98 2.89 -7.51
N GLN A 43 5.67 2.45 -6.45
CA GLN A 43 6.20 1.08 -6.35
C GLN A 43 5.09 0.03 -6.36
N LEU A 44 3.96 0.28 -5.69
CA LEU A 44 2.80 -0.61 -5.74
C LEU A 44 2.23 -0.73 -7.15
N GLN A 45 2.18 0.38 -7.88
CA GLN A 45 1.64 0.41 -9.23
C GLN A 45 2.58 -0.26 -10.24
N GLU A 46 3.89 -0.07 -10.11
CA GLU A 46 4.91 -0.78 -10.87
C GLU A 46 4.84 -2.29 -10.62
N LEU A 47 4.83 -2.70 -9.34
CA LEU A 47 4.76 -4.11 -8.98
C LEU A 47 3.43 -4.76 -9.42
N LYS A 48 2.33 -4.01 -9.41
CA LYS A 48 1.03 -4.49 -9.91
C LYS A 48 1.06 -4.65 -11.43
N ASN A 49 1.61 -3.68 -12.16
CA ASN A 49 1.76 -3.76 -13.60
C ASN A 49 2.66 -4.94 -14.00
N ASP A 50 3.76 -5.17 -13.27
CA ASP A 50 4.62 -6.33 -13.49
C ASP A 50 3.91 -7.64 -13.17
N ASN A 51 3.13 -7.70 -12.07
CA ASN A 51 2.35 -8.88 -11.74
C ASN A 51 1.29 -9.18 -12.82
N ASP A 52 0.63 -8.15 -13.33
CA ASP A 52 -0.38 -8.30 -14.38
C ASP A 52 0.25 -8.72 -15.72
N ARG A 53 1.43 -8.17 -16.08
CA ARG A 53 2.20 -8.60 -17.25
C ARG A 53 2.64 -10.05 -17.14
N LEU A 54 3.23 -10.43 -16.01
CA LEU A 54 3.66 -11.81 -15.75
C LEU A 54 2.47 -12.78 -15.75
N LYS A 55 1.31 -12.37 -15.19
CA LYS A 55 0.08 -13.16 -15.26
C LYS A 55 -0.40 -13.35 -16.70
N GLN A 56 -0.30 -12.32 -17.54
CA GLN A 56 -0.67 -12.43 -18.95
C GLN A 56 0.29 -13.34 -19.72
N GLU A 57 1.59 -13.27 -19.46
CA GLU A 57 2.59 -14.18 -20.06
C GLU A 57 2.35 -15.61 -19.62
N VAL A 58 2.13 -15.83 -18.32
CA VAL A 58 1.78 -17.14 -17.76
C VAL A 58 0.46 -17.65 -18.36
N GLN A 59 -0.57 -16.80 -18.48
CA GLN A 59 -1.82 -17.19 -19.15
C GLN A 59 -1.59 -17.55 -20.62
N LYS A 60 -0.80 -16.80 -21.38
CA LYS A 60 -0.49 -17.14 -22.78
C LYS A 60 0.23 -18.48 -22.92
N ILE A 61 1.12 -18.80 -21.98
CA ILE A 61 1.83 -20.09 -21.94
C ILE A 61 0.88 -21.22 -21.50
N GLN A 62 0.00 -20.96 -20.53
CA GLN A 62 -0.98 -21.91 -19.99
C GLN A 62 -2.18 -22.15 -20.91
N SER A 63 -2.62 -21.18 -21.71
CA SER A 63 -3.68 -21.37 -22.72
C SER A 63 -3.28 -22.34 -23.83
N ASN A 64 -1.99 -22.66 -23.96
CA ASN A 64 -1.51 -23.73 -24.82
C ASN A 64 -1.48 -25.10 -24.11
N ASN A 65 -1.87 -25.17 -22.82
CA ASN A 65 -1.88 -26.36 -21.96
C ASN A 65 -3.13 -26.33 -21.06
N ASP A 66 -4.27 -26.80 -21.57
CA ASP A 66 -5.60 -26.75 -20.92
C ASP A 66 -5.63 -27.27 -19.46
N GLU A 67 -4.83 -28.29 -19.15
CA GLU A 67 -4.72 -28.90 -17.82
C GLU A 67 -4.21 -27.90 -16.75
N PHE A 68 -3.36 -26.96 -17.15
CA PHE A 68 -2.79 -25.96 -16.26
C PHE A 68 -3.79 -24.84 -15.91
N ILE A 69 -4.73 -24.55 -16.83
CA ILE A 69 -5.79 -23.56 -16.58
C ILE A 69 -6.78 -24.08 -15.55
N GLU A 70 -7.12 -25.38 -15.60
CA GLU A 70 -8.05 -25.97 -14.64
C GLU A 70 -7.51 -25.94 -13.21
N GLU A 71 -6.23 -26.28 -13.01
CA GLU A 71 -5.60 -26.25 -11.69
C GLU A 71 -5.54 -24.82 -11.11
N MET A 72 -5.16 -23.84 -11.93
CA MET A 72 -5.13 -22.43 -11.54
C MET A 72 -6.51 -21.85 -11.22
N VAL A 73 -7.55 -22.23 -11.97
CA VAL A 73 -8.94 -21.83 -11.71
C VAL A 73 -9.41 -22.40 -10.38
N ARG A 74 -9.11 -23.68 -10.09
CA ARG A 74 -9.45 -24.29 -8.80
C ARG A 74 -8.74 -23.62 -7.63
N VAL A 75 -7.47 -23.25 -7.76
CA VAL A 75 -6.74 -22.49 -6.73
C VAL A 75 -7.33 -21.09 -6.55
N ARG A 76 -7.64 -20.36 -7.63
CA ARG A 76 -8.27 -19.03 -7.56
C ARG A 76 -9.70 -19.03 -7.02
N LEU A 77 -10.47 -20.08 -7.30
CA LEU A 77 -11.82 -20.28 -6.76
C LEU A 77 -11.79 -20.77 -5.29
N GLY A 78 -10.61 -20.96 -4.69
CA GLY A 78 -10.47 -21.42 -3.32
C GLY A 78 -10.84 -22.90 -3.14
N LEU A 79 -10.90 -23.67 -4.22
CA LEU A 79 -11.26 -25.09 -4.22
C LEU A 79 -10.07 -25.99 -3.83
N ILE A 80 -8.83 -25.47 -3.84
CA ILE A 80 -7.60 -26.20 -3.46
C ILE A 80 -6.62 -25.21 -2.78
N LYS A 81 -6.04 -25.59 -1.63
CA LYS A 81 -5.03 -24.78 -0.93
C LYS A 81 -3.61 -25.05 -1.48
N PRO A 82 -2.69 -24.06 -1.46
CA PRO A 82 -1.30 -24.28 -1.86
C PRO A 82 -0.66 -25.37 -0.97
N GLY A 83 -0.41 -26.55 -1.56
CA GLY A 83 0.16 -27.72 -0.87
C GLY A 83 -0.69 -28.99 -0.91
N GLU A 84 -1.95 -28.95 -1.38
CA GLU A 84 -2.77 -30.16 -1.57
C GLU A 84 -2.52 -30.80 -2.94
N LYS A 85 -2.12 -32.08 -2.96
CA LYS A 85 -2.12 -32.93 -4.17
C LYS A 85 -3.44 -33.67 -4.27
N VAL A 86 -4.14 -33.52 -5.40
CA VAL A 86 -5.35 -34.29 -5.68
C VAL A 86 -4.96 -35.74 -5.99
N VAL A 87 -5.22 -36.66 -5.07
CA VAL A 87 -5.06 -38.11 -5.29
C VAL A 87 -6.39 -38.63 -5.83
N ASN A 88 -6.50 -38.78 -7.15
CA ASN A 88 -7.63 -39.49 -7.73
C ASN A 88 -7.45 -40.99 -7.46
N ASN A 89 -8.17 -41.51 -6.47
CA ASN A 89 -8.22 -42.95 -6.22
C ASN A 89 -9.20 -43.60 -7.22
N ALA A 90 -8.82 -43.64 -8.49
CA ALA A 90 -9.49 -44.45 -9.51
C ALA A 90 -8.61 -45.66 -9.86
N SER A 91 -8.29 -46.44 -8.84
CA SER A 91 -7.67 -47.75 -8.99
C SER A 91 -8.13 -48.65 -7.85
N THR A 92 -9.42 -48.98 -7.80
CA THR A 92 -9.85 -50.27 -7.24
C THR A 92 -11.20 -50.67 -7.83
N LYS A 93 -11.12 -51.65 -8.74
CA LYS A 93 -12.16 -52.57 -9.26
C LYS A 93 -13.27 -52.03 -10.16
#